data_AF-A0A7K1F6U7-F1
#
_entry.id   AF-A0A7K1F6U7-F1
#
_cell.length_a   1.000
_cell.length_b   1.000
_cell.length_c   1.000
_cell.angle_alpha   90.00
_cell.angle_beta   90.00
_cell.angle_gamma   90.00
#
_symmetry.space_group_name_H-M   'P 1'
#
loop_
_entity.id
_entity.type
_entity.pdbx_description
1 polymer ?
#
loop_
_entity_poly.entity_id
_entity_poly.type
_entity_poly.pdbx_seq_one_letter_code
_entity_poly.pdbx_strand_id
1 'polypeptide(L)'
;MRVLGLPEFLHKPKRTLVMGIINVTPDSFSDGGENAGTESAVMRGIQMIREGVDIIDIGGESTRPGASRISPEEEKARVLPVLRALADYDTVLSI
;
A
#
# COMPACT_ATOMS: atom_id res chain seq x y z
N MET A 1 -1.94 -21.43 -13.37
CA MET A 1 -0.68 -21.39 -12.59
C MET A 1 -1.03 -20.93 -11.19
N ARG A 2 -0.65 -21.66 -10.12
CA ARG A 2 -0.92 -21.28 -8.73
C ARG A 2 0.34 -20.60 -8.20
N VAL A 3 0.24 -19.38 -7.69
CA VAL A 3 1.37 -18.68 -7.08
C VAL A 3 1.42 -19.11 -5.62
N LEU A 4 2.56 -19.67 -5.20
CA LEU A 4 2.77 -20.07 -3.81
C LEU A 4 2.63 -18.84 -2.91
N GLY A 5 1.82 -18.96 -1.84
CA GLY A 5 1.61 -17.89 -0.85
C GLY A 5 0.42 -16.98 -1.12
N LEU A 6 -0.22 -17.02 -2.29
CA LEU A 6 -1.45 -16.24 -2.52
C LEU A 6 -2.69 -16.97 -1.98
N PRO A 7 -3.62 -16.28 -1.29
CA PRO A 7 -4.89 -16.85 -0.88
C PRO A 7 -5.70 -17.46 -2.03
N GLU A 8 -6.48 -18.50 -1.73
CA GLU A 8 -7.24 -19.20 -2.76
C GLU A 8 -8.29 -18.32 -3.45
N PHE A 9 -8.90 -17.38 -2.72
CA PHE A 9 -9.91 -16.48 -3.28
C PHE A 9 -9.35 -15.57 -4.39
N LEU A 10 -8.04 -15.29 -4.36
CA LEU A 10 -7.35 -14.54 -5.43
C LEU A 10 -7.13 -15.37 -6.70
N HIS A 11 -7.09 -16.70 -6.59
CA HIS A 11 -6.86 -17.59 -7.74
C HIS A 11 -8.13 -17.88 -8.55
N LYS A 12 -9.31 -17.83 -7.89
CA LYS A 12 -10.60 -18.15 -8.49
C LYS A 12 -11.68 -17.20 -7.97
N PRO A 13 -11.58 -15.90 -8.29
CA PRO A 13 -12.49 -14.92 -7.73
C PRO A 13 -13.90 -15.10 -8.33
N LYS A 14 -14.93 -14.96 -7.50
CA LYS A 14 -16.35 -15.04 -7.92
C LYS A 14 -16.88 -13.71 -8.47
N ARG A 15 -16.11 -12.63 -8.31
CA ARG A 15 -16.37 -11.27 -8.80
C ARG A 15 -15.05 -10.61 -9.19
N THR A 16 -15.08 -9.47 -9.87
CA THR A 16 -13.88 -8.63 -10.04
C THR A 16 -13.33 -8.25 -8.67
N LEU A 17 -12.02 -8.43 -8.50
CA LEU A 17 -11.30 -8.02 -7.30
C LEU A 17 -10.91 -6.54 -7.39
N VAL A 18 -10.88 -5.87 -6.25
CA VAL A 18 -10.50 -4.47 -6.13
C VAL A 18 -9.16 -4.37 -5.42
N MET A 19 -8.22 -3.68 -6.05
CA MET A 19 -6.92 -3.34 -5.48
C MET A 19 -6.88 -1.84 -5.17
N GLY A 20 -6.70 -1.49 -3.91
CA GLY A 20 -6.50 -0.12 -3.45
C GLY A 20 -5.03 0.25 -3.54
N ILE A 21 -4.73 1.45 -4.03
CA ILE A 21 -3.34 1.92 -4.21
C ILE A 21 -3.02 2.94 -3.13
N ILE A 22 -1.92 2.73 -2.40
CA ILE A 22 -1.35 3.66 -1.42
C ILE A 22 0.05 4.05 -1.89
N ASN A 23 0.20 5.30 -2.31
CA ASN A 23 1.50 5.88 -2.66
C ASN A 23 2.04 6.69 -1.48
N VAL A 24 3.07 6.17 -0.81
CA VAL A 24 3.72 6.78 0.35
C VAL A 24 4.81 7.74 -0.14
N THR A 25 4.40 8.87 -0.71
CA THR A 25 5.31 9.92 -1.19
C THR A 25 5.11 11.22 -0.41
N PRO A 26 6.16 12.02 -0.16
CA PRO A 26 6.07 13.27 0.61
C PRO A 26 5.00 14.22 0.06
N ASP A 27 4.86 14.24 -1.27
CA ASP A 27 3.95 15.13 -2.01
C ASP A 27 2.47 14.70 -1.93
N SER A 28 2.19 13.49 -1.41
CA SER A 28 0.81 12.97 -1.33
C SER A 28 0.01 13.55 -0.18
N PHE A 29 0.66 14.14 0.83
CA PHE A 29 0.04 14.55 2.08
C PHE A 29 0.69 15.85 2.59
N SER A 30 0.21 16.99 2.12
CA SER A 30 0.82 18.32 2.29
C SER A 30 0.72 18.95 3.69
N ASP A 31 0.14 18.28 4.68
CA ASP A 31 -0.43 18.98 5.85
C ASP A 31 0.27 18.70 7.20
N GLY A 32 1.44 18.06 7.24
CA GLY A 32 2.18 17.85 8.49
C GLY A 32 3.58 17.28 8.28
N GLY A 33 4.43 17.28 9.31
CA GLY A 33 5.88 16.98 9.23
C GLY A 33 6.27 15.58 8.69
N GLU A 34 7.53 15.17 8.85
CA GLU A 34 8.13 13.96 8.25
C GLU A 34 7.32 12.65 8.43
N ASN A 35 6.44 12.56 9.44
CA ASN A 35 5.57 11.41 9.69
C ASN A 35 4.14 11.52 9.11
N ALA A 36 3.70 12.68 8.65
CA ALA A 36 2.31 12.89 8.22
C ALA A 36 1.94 12.06 6.99
N GLY A 37 2.89 11.83 6.08
CA GLY A 37 2.68 10.95 4.93
C GLY A 37 2.43 9.49 5.33
N THR A 38 3.11 9.01 6.37
CA THR A 38 2.98 7.63 6.85
C THR A 38 1.67 7.40 7.60
N GLU A 39 1.33 8.27 8.55
CA GLU A 39 0.09 8.15 9.32
C GLU A 39 -1.14 8.26 8.41
N SER A 40 -1.12 9.21 7.47
CA SER A 40 -2.19 9.38 6.48
C SER A 40 -2.32 8.15 5.57
N ALA A 41 -1.21 7.55 5.14
CA ALA A 41 -1.22 6.31 4.37
C ALA A 41 -1.84 5.14 5.15
N VAL A 42 -1.50 4.99 6.43
CA VAL A 42 -2.11 3.98 7.31
C VAL A 42 -3.62 4.20 7.44
N MET A 43 -4.04 5.42 7.76
CA MET A 43 -5.45 5.76 7.92
C MET A 43 -6.24 5.53 6.63
N ARG A 44 -5.66 5.87 5.48
CA ARG A 44 -6.26 5.60 4.17
C ARG A 44 -6.38 4.10 3.90
N GLY A 45 -5.37 3.31 4.23
CA GLY A 45 -5.42 1.86 4.11
C GLY A 45 -6.52 1.24 4.96
N ILE A 46 -6.61 1.63 6.24
CA ILE A 46 -7.69 1.19 7.14
C ILE A 46 -9.07 1.54 6.56
N GLN A 47 -9.21 2.74 5.99
CA GLN A 47 -10.46 3.13 5.34
C GLN A 47 -10.79 2.24 4.14
N MET A 48 -9.83 1.97 3.23
CA MET A 48 -10.04 1.10 2.07
C MET A 48 -10.44 -0.33 2.49
N ILE A 49 -9.84 -0.85 3.56
CA ILE A 49 -10.20 -2.16 4.14
C ILE A 49 -11.66 -2.15 4.59
N ARG A 50 -12.10 -1.10 5.30
CA ARG A 50 -13.50 -0.93 5.72
C ARG A 50 -14.46 -0.77 4.54
N GLU A 51 -13.99 -0.20 3.43
CA GLU A 51 -14.75 -0.07 2.17
C GLU A 51 -14.82 -1.40 1.37
N GLY A 52 -14.08 -2.44 1.80
CA GLY A 52 -14.16 -3.79 1.24
C GLY A 52 -13.16 -4.07 0.10
N VAL A 53 -11.99 -3.44 0.13
CA VAL A 53 -10.90 -3.76 -0.81
C VAL A 53 -10.39 -5.20 -0.62
N ASP A 54 -10.00 -5.87 -1.71
CA ASP A 54 -9.46 -7.24 -1.63
C ASP A 54 -7.95 -7.26 -1.43
N ILE A 55 -7.26 -6.26 -2.00
CA ILE A 55 -5.80 -6.13 -1.99
C ILE A 55 -5.44 -4.66 -1.76
N ILE A 56 -4.39 -4.39 -0.97
CA ILE A 56 -3.76 -3.08 -0.90
C ILE A 56 -2.37 -3.17 -1.51
N ASP A 57 -2.08 -2.30 -2.47
CA ASP A 57 -0.78 -2.13 -3.10
C ASP A 57 -0.08 -0.89 -2.55
N ILE A 58 1.12 -1.06 -1.98
CA ILE A 58 1.84 -0.03 -1.23
C ILE A 58 3.15 0.28 -1.93
N GLY A 59 3.24 1.46 -2.54
CA GLY A 59 4.46 1.95 -3.22
C GLY A 59 5.11 3.11 -2.48
N GLY A 60 6.43 3.07 -2.32
CA GLY A 60 7.22 4.17 -1.72
C GLY A 60 7.94 5.06 -2.74
N GLU A 61 8.19 4.55 -3.95
CA GLU A 61 8.78 5.27 -5.07
C GLU A 61 7.71 5.73 -6.09
N SER A 62 7.77 7.01 -6.49
CA SER A 62 6.91 7.54 -7.54
C SER A 62 7.42 7.12 -8.92
N THR A 63 6.54 6.54 -9.74
CA THR A 63 6.83 6.21 -11.14
C THR A 63 6.33 7.28 -12.11
N ARG A 64 5.89 8.45 -11.61
CA ARG A 64 5.40 9.55 -12.44
C ARG A 64 6.54 10.12 -13.31
N PRO A 65 6.24 10.61 -14.53
CA PRO A 65 7.23 11.27 -15.36
C PRO A 65 7.93 12.42 -14.61
N GLY A 66 9.27 12.41 -14.60
CA GLY A 66 10.07 13.42 -13.92
C GLY A 66 10.30 13.20 -12.42
N ALA A 67 9.79 12.10 -11.83
CA ALA A 67 10.11 11.74 -10.46
C ALA A 67 11.62 11.44 -10.31
N SER A 68 12.21 11.93 -9.22
CA SER A 68 13.58 11.56 -8.85
C SER A 68 13.56 10.16 -8.26
N ARG A 69 14.53 9.32 -8.66
CA ARG A 69 14.72 8.02 -8.03
C ARG A 69 15.16 8.17 -6.58
N ILE A 70 14.71 7.25 -5.74
CA ILE A 70 15.10 7.18 -4.34
C ILE A 70 15.99 5.97 -4.08
N SER A 71 16.67 5.96 -2.93
CA SER A 71 17.42 4.78 -2.51
C SER A 71 16.47 3.66 -2.02
N PRO A 72 16.86 2.37 -2.12
CA PRO A 72 16.08 1.28 -1.53
C PRO A 72 15.85 1.45 -0.03
N GLU A 73 16.80 2.06 0.68
CA GLU A 73 16.69 2.37 2.12
C GLU A 73 15.60 3.41 2.38
N GLU A 74 15.52 4.43 1.54
CA GLU A 74 14.48 5.46 1.61
C GLU A 74 13.10 4.88 1.27
N GLU A 75 13.00 4.04 0.24
CA GLU A 75 11.75 3.36 -0.09
C GLU A 75 11.27 2.48 1.08
N LYS A 76 12.18 1.68 1.65
CA LYS A 76 11.89 0.86 2.84
C LYS A 76 11.40 1.70 4.02
N ALA A 77 12.04 2.85 4.27
CA ALA A 77 11.64 3.76 5.34
C ALA A 77 10.21 4.29 5.15
N ARG A 78 9.76 4.45 3.91
CA ARG A 78 8.39 4.86 3.57
C ARG A 78 7.37 3.71 3.72
N VAL A 79 7.65 2.53 3.16
CA VAL A 79 6.66 1.43 3.05
C VAL A 79 6.56 0.55 4.30
N LEU A 80 7.65 0.30 5.01
CA LEU A 80 7.66 -0.66 6.14
C LEU A 80 6.73 -0.25 7.30
N PRO A 81 6.64 1.02 7.71
CA PRO A 81 5.69 1.41 8.75
C PRO A 81 4.23 1.14 8.35
N VAL A 82 3.87 1.41 7.10
CA VAL A 82 2.51 1.18 6.58
C VAL A 82 2.21 -0.32 6.52
N LEU A 83 3.14 -1.11 5.98
CA LEU A 83 3.02 -2.58 5.94
C LEU A 83 2.80 -3.15 7.35
N ARG A 84 3.62 -2.73 8.32
CA ARG A 84 3.51 -3.20 9.71
C ARG A 84 2.16 -2.85 10.34
N ALA A 85 1.67 -1.64 10.10
CA ALA A 85 0.39 -1.20 10.65
C ALA A 85 -0.81 -1.95 10.04
N LEU A 86 -0.73 -2.34 8.77
CA LEU A 86 -1.81 -3.03 8.07
C LEU A 86 -1.72 -4.56 8.13
N ALA A 87 -0.60 -5.12 8.59
CA ALA A 87 -0.35 -6.58 8.57
C ALA A 87 -1.35 -7.40 9.40
N ASP A 88 -1.94 -6.81 10.45
CA ASP A 88 -2.91 -7.48 11.31
C ASP A 88 -4.35 -7.40 10.80
N TYR A 89 -4.59 -6.75 9.66
CA TYR A 89 -5.90 -6.64 9.04
C TYR A 89 -6.17 -7.81 8.08
N ASP A 90 -7.44 -8.19 7.93
CA ASP A 90 -7.88 -9.23 7.01
C ASP A 90 -7.90 -8.73 5.55
N THR A 91 -6.72 -8.48 4.99
CA THR A 91 -6.53 -8.00 3.61
C THR A 91 -5.18 -8.46 3.09
N VAL A 92 -5.09 -8.71 1.79
CA VAL A 92 -3.82 -9.06 1.14
C VAL A 92 -3.01 -7.80 0.88
N LEU A 93 -1.74 -7.81 1.29
CA LEU A 93 -0.81 -6.71 1.04
C LEU A 93 0.10 -7.05 -0.15
N SER A 94 0.30 -6.07 -1.03
CA SER A 94 1.20 -6.06 -2.19
C SER A 94 2.20 -4.91 -2.03
N ILE A 95 3.43 -5.13 -2.50
CA ILE A 95 4.54 -4.18 -2.53
C ILE A 95 5.38 -4.41 -3.78
#